data_AF-A0A453P7L2-F1
#
_entry.id   AF-A0A453P7L2-F1
#
_cell.length_a   1.000
_cell.length_b   1.000
_cell.length_c   1.000
_cell.angle_alpha   90.00
_cell.angle_beta   90.00
_cell.angle_gamma   90.00
#
_symmetry.space_group_name_H-M   'P 1'
#
loop_
_entity.id
_entity.type
_entity.pdbx_description
1 polymer ?
#
loop_
_entity_poly.entity_id
_entity_poly.type
_entity_poly.pdbx_seq_one_letter_code
_entity_poly.pdbx_strand_id
1 'polypeptide(L)'
;MQGDGEVLFLGGVGEVAVTLGHDGLSFLPLHPELGSSCLSSIGLLPKLENKIKFSDVYAVELLDEGPVCGPWNTRIVVQGKKNSEMHRFAVHVITRSRKHPSQLVPCEYLFGHKDPETCKSLVEHLSACINNEQDRPKNLMVFVHPLCGKGRGCKNWEMVAPLFDRANVNTKR
;
A
#
# COMPACT_ATOMS: atom_id res chain seq x y z
N MET A 1 24.13 -1.63 13.52
CA MET A 1 23.24 -2.76 13.87
C MET A 1 22.55 -3.17 12.59
N GLN A 2 22.84 -4.38 12.13
CA GLN A 2 22.42 -4.91 10.84
C GLN A 2 20.92 -5.23 10.95
N GLY A 3 20.07 -4.45 10.28
CA GLY A 3 18.63 -4.73 10.26
C GLY A 3 18.41 -6.00 9.46
N ASP A 4 18.03 -7.07 10.14
CA ASP A 4 17.58 -8.30 9.53
C ASP A 4 16.30 -7.95 8.75
N GLY A 5 16.37 -7.98 7.42
CA GLY A 5 15.24 -7.63 6.57
C GLY A 5 14.22 -8.76 6.59
N GLU A 6 12.95 -8.45 6.83
CA GLU A 6 11.88 -9.44 6.84
C GLU A 6 11.49 -9.82 5.40
N VAL A 7 11.35 -11.12 5.12
CA VAL A 7 10.98 -11.58 3.79
C VAL A 7 9.46 -11.69 3.69
N LEU A 8 8.86 -10.83 2.88
CA LEU A 8 7.42 -10.79 2.64
C LEU A 8 7.10 -11.08 1.17
N PHE A 9 5.87 -11.48 0.89
CA PHE A 9 5.35 -11.53 -0.48
C PHE A 9 4.59 -10.25 -0.80
N LEU A 10 4.96 -9.55 -1.87
CA LEU A 10 4.29 -8.34 -2.32
C LEU A 10 3.45 -8.62 -3.58
N GLY A 11 2.17 -8.23 -3.53
CA GLY A 11 1.23 -8.35 -4.65
C GLY A 11 1.78 -7.72 -5.94
N GLY A 12 1.74 -8.46 -7.04
CA GLY A 12 2.23 -8.02 -8.36
C GLY A 12 3.76 -8.01 -8.51
N VAL A 13 4.51 -8.35 -7.46
CA VAL A 13 5.99 -8.34 -7.47
C VAL A 13 6.58 -9.70 -7.12
N GLY A 14 6.06 -10.38 -6.09
CA GLY A 14 6.60 -11.63 -5.57
C GLY A 14 7.35 -11.42 -4.24
N GLU A 15 8.31 -12.29 -3.94
CA GLU A 15 9.09 -12.22 -2.69
C GLU A 15 10.00 -11.00 -2.65
N VAL A 16 9.91 -10.23 -1.57
CA VAL A 16 10.67 -9.01 -1.32
C VAL A 16 11.28 -9.06 0.08
N ALA A 17 12.54 -8.61 0.19
CA ALA A 17 13.13 -8.29 1.49
C ALA A 17 12.69 -6.89 1.89
N VAL A 18 12.03 -6.77 3.04
CA VAL A 18 11.47 -5.54 3.58
C VAL A 18 12.32 -5.04 4.73
N THR A 19 12.58 -3.74 4.72
CA THR A 19 13.38 -3.05 5.72
C THR A 19 12.61 -1.83 6.19
N LEU A 20 12.42 -1.71 7.50
CA LEU A 20 11.82 -0.54 8.12
C LEU A 20 12.93 0.46 8.43
N GLY A 21 12.85 1.64 7.82
CA GLY A 21 13.68 2.80 8.11
C GLY A 21 12.98 3.78 9.03
N HIS A 22 13.69 4.86 9.39
CA HIS A 22 13.14 5.94 10.21
C HIS A 22 12.00 6.71 9.51
N ASP A 23 12.10 6.88 8.18
CA ASP A 23 11.20 7.74 7.39
C ASP A 23 10.26 6.94 6.46
N GLY A 24 10.28 5.60 6.54
CA GLY A 24 9.50 4.77 5.65
C GLY A 24 9.91 3.31 5.62
N LEU A 25 9.25 2.59 4.73
CA LEU A 25 9.47 1.18 4.45
C LEU A 25 10.15 1.04 3.09
N SER A 26 11.27 0.35 3.02
CA SER A 26 11.93 -0.02 1.76
C SER A 26 11.82 -1.51 1.49
N PHE A 27 11.68 -1.89 0.22
CA PHE A 27 11.60 -3.29 -0.17
C PHE A 27 12.42 -3.56 -1.43
N LEU A 28 13.07 -4.72 -1.46
CA LEU A 28 13.88 -5.17 -2.59
C LEU A 28 13.40 -6.54 -3.05
N PRO A 29 13.04 -6.72 -4.34
CA PRO A 29 12.74 -8.03 -4.89
C PRO A 29 13.93 -8.99 -4.71
N LEU A 30 13.68 -10.17 -4.15
CA LEU A 30 14.73 -11.19 -3.96
C LEU A 30 15.06 -11.92 -5.27
N HIS A 31 14.07 -12.06 -6.14
CA HIS A 31 14.21 -12.60 -7.47
C HIS A 31 13.77 -11.53 -8.48
N PRO A 32 14.62 -10.53 -8.79
CA PRO A 32 14.35 -9.64 -9.90
C PRO A 32 14.37 -10.49 -11.16
N GLU A 33 13.20 -10.84 -11.69
CA GLU A 33 13.07 -11.59 -12.93
C GLU A 33 13.99 -10.97 -14.00
N LEU A 34 14.96 -11.77 -14.43
CA LEU A 34 15.85 -11.46 -15.54
C LEU A 34 14.95 -11.15 -16.73
N GLY A 35 14.98 -9.90 -17.20
CA GLY A 35 14.14 -9.44 -18.31
C GLY A 35 14.18 -10.46 -19.45
N SER A 36 13.03 -11.06 -19.75
CA SER A 36 12.88 -12.00 -20.86
C SER A 36 13.36 -11.32 -22.14
N SER A 37 14.41 -11.91 -22.72
CA SER A 37 14.98 -11.55 -24.01
C SER A 37 14.04 -11.96 -25.14
N CYS A 38 12.92 -11.27 -25.32
CA CYS A 38 12.08 -11.42 -26.50
C CYS A 38 11.63 -10.03 -26.95
N LEU A 39 12.15 -9.62 -28.11
CA LEU A 39 11.77 -8.42 -28.84
C LEU A 39 10.23 -8.39 -28.99
N SER A 40 9.62 -7.24 -28.68
CA SER A 40 8.17 -6.92 -28.73
C SER A 40 7.36 -7.07 -27.42
N SER A 41 7.69 -6.28 -26.42
CA SER A 41 6.67 -5.74 -25.51
C SER A 41 7.20 -4.50 -24.80
N ILE A 42 6.53 -3.37 -25.01
CA ILE A 42 6.60 -2.20 -24.10
C ILE A 42 5.90 -2.64 -22.82
N GLY A 43 6.57 -3.50 -22.06
CA GLY A 43 6.12 -3.99 -20.77
C GLY A 43 6.49 -2.95 -19.73
N LEU A 44 5.56 -2.05 -19.46
CA LEU A 44 5.56 -1.16 -18.29
C LEU A 44 5.65 -2.02 -17.03
N LEU A 45 6.83 -2.52 -16.66
CA LEU A 45 7.08 -2.72 -15.24
C LEU A 45 7.06 -1.30 -14.68
N PRO A 46 6.07 -0.94 -13.86
CA PRO A 46 6.05 0.39 -13.29
C PRO A 46 7.38 0.51 -12.56
N LYS A 47 8.22 1.50 -12.89
CA LYS A 47 9.39 1.87 -12.06
C LYS A 47 8.91 1.98 -10.62
N LEU A 48 9.02 0.90 -9.86
CA LEU A 48 8.41 0.78 -8.55
C LEU A 48 9.36 1.58 -7.67
N GLU A 49 8.85 2.62 -7.03
CA GLU A 49 9.63 3.23 -5.98
C GLU A 49 9.73 2.18 -4.87
N ASN A 50 10.95 1.66 -4.68
CA ASN A 50 11.27 0.63 -3.70
C ASN A 50 11.24 1.17 -2.26
N LYS A 51 10.56 2.29 -2.04
CA LYS A 51 10.45 3.01 -0.77
C LYS A 51 9.08 3.66 -0.67
N ILE A 52 8.37 3.39 0.42
CA ILE A 52 7.13 4.03 0.83
C ILE A 52 7.48 4.92 2.03
N LYS A 53 7.22 6.22 1.94
CA LYS A 53 7.44 7.14 3.06
C LYS A 53 6.27 7.11 4.02
N PHE A 54 6.52 7.21 5.32
CA PHE A 54 5.44 7.28 6.31
C PHE A 54 4.53 8.49 6.11
N SER A 55 5.06 9.61 5.62
CA SER A 55 4.28 10.80 5.24
C SER A 55 3.21 10.54 4.17
N ASP A 56 3.41 9.52 3.33
CA ASP A 56 2.52 9.19 2.22
C ASP A 56 1.52 8.09 2.61
N VAL A 57 1.74 7.39 3.73
CA VAL A 57 0.85 6.33 4.23
C VAL A 57 -0.27 6.96 5.03
N TYR A 58 -1.51 6.69 4.65
CA TYR A 58 -2.67 7.15 5.40
C TYR A 58 -3.29 6.04 6.26
N ALA A 59 -3.11 4.76 5.93
CA ALA A 59 -3.62 3.67 6.77
C ALA A 59 -2.85 2.36 6.57
N VAL A 60 -2.92 1.50 7.58
CA VAL A 60 -2.41 0.12 7.53
C VAL A 60 -3.48 -0.78 8.14
N GLU A 61 -3.85 -1.84 7.43
CA GLU A 61 -4.96 -2.72 7.81
C GLU A 61 -4.50 -4.18 7.75
N LEU A 62 -4.76 -4.92 8.82
CA LEU A 62 -4.65 -6.38 8.80
C LEU A 62 -5.85 -6.94 8.02
N LEU A 63 -5.59 -7.92 7.15
CA LEU A 63 -6.60 -8.55 6.31
C LEU A 63 -6.70 -10.04 6.63
N ASP A 64 -7.85 -10.61 6.30
CA ASP A 64 -8.06 -12.06 6.41
C ASP A 64 -7.08 -12.83 5.51
N GLU A 65 -6.90 -14.12 5.83
CA GLU A 65 -6.14 -15.02 4.96
C GLU A 65 -6.69 -14.99 3.53
N GLY A 66 -5.78 -15.03 2.56
CA GLY A 66 -6.18 -15.05 1.17
C GLY A 66 -5.00 -15.07 0.22
N PRO A 67 -5.26 -15.14 -1.09
CA PRO A 67 -4.22 -15.17 -2.09
C PRO A 67 -3.54 -13.79 -2.19
N VAL A 68 -2.22 -13.80 -2.29
CA VAL A 68 -1.45 -12.64 -2.76
C VAL A 68 -0.95 -12.98 -4.16
N CYS A 69 -1.51 -12.31 -5.18
CA CYS A 69 -1.15 -12.59 -6.56
C CYS A 69 0.27 -12.11 -6.85
N GLY A 70 1.10 -12.96 -7.48
CA GLY A 70 2.38 -12.54 -8.04
C GLY A 70 2.21 -11.61 -9.26
N PRO A 71 3.30 -11.25 -9.96
CA PRO A 71 3.26 -10.42 -11.15
C PRO A 71 2.21 -10.89 -12.16
N TRP A 72 1.45 -9.95 -12.74
CA TRP A 72 0.40 -10.21 -13.75
C TRP A 72 0.92 -10.96 -14.99
N ASN A 73 2.24 -11.01 -15.17
CA ASN A 73 2.92 -11.51 -16.35
C ASN A 73 3.08 -13.04 -16.35
N THR A 74 2.84 -13.73 -15.23
CA THR A 74 2.70 -15.19 -15.23
C THR A 74 1.30 -15.60 -15.68
N ARG A 75 0.95 -15.27 -16.94
CA ARG A 75 -0.02 -16.06 -17.73
C ARG A 75 0.66 -17.29 -18.35
N ILE A 76 1.56 -17.92 -17.61
CA ILE A 76 2.08 -19.23 -17.96
C ILE A 76 1.45 -20.18 -16.96
N VAL A 77 0.48 -20.92 -17.49
CA VAL A 77 0.24 -22.33 -17.22
C VAL A 77 1.40 -22.95 -16.43
N VAL A 78 1.33 -22.88 -15.11
CA VAL A 78 1.96 -23.85 -14.23
C VAL A 78 0.82 -24.40 -13.40
N GLN A 79 0.17 -25.42 -13.95
CA GLN A 79 -0.44 -26.46 -13.13
C GLN A 79 0.54 -26.80 -12.01
N GLY A 80 0.25 -26.38 -10.77
CA GLY A 80 0.93 -26.90 -9.58
C GLY A 80 1.57 -25.91 -8.60
N LYS A 81 1.70 -24.61 -8.88
CA LYS A 81 2.13 -23.66 -7.83
C LYS A 81 0.89 -23.21 -7.06
N LYS A 82 0.59 -23.90 -5.95
CA LYS A 82 -0.49 -23.55 -5.01
C LYS A 82 -0.50 -22.03 -4.83
N ASN A 83 -1.65 -21.40 -5.07
CA ASN A 83 -1.96 -20.12 -4.47
C ASN A 83 -1.92 -20.37 -2.96
N SER A 84 -0.74 -20.24 -2.34
CA SER A 84 -0.63 -20.39 -0.89
C SER A 84 -1.37 -19.21 -0.31
N GLU A 85 -2.51 -19.48 0.32
CA GLU A 85 -3.15 -18.52 1.19
C GLU A 85 -2.10 -18.08 2.22
N MET A 86 -2.01 -16.76 2.39
CA MET A 86 -1.12 -16.13 3.33
C MET A 86 -1.94 -15.21 4.22
N HIS A 87 -1.42 -14.92 5.41
CA HIS A 87 -1.89 -13.78 6.17
C HIS A 87 -1.45 -12.51 5.46
N ARG A 88 -2.32 -11.50 5.45
CA ARG A 88 -2.15 -10.33 4.62
C ARG A 88 -2.30 -9.06 5.43
N PHE A 89 -1.64 -8.02 4.97
CA PHE A 89 -1.92 -6.66 5.40
C PHE A 89 -1.79 -5.70 4.23
N ALA A 90 -2.61 -4.66 4.24
CA ALA A 90 -2.60 -3.59 3.25
C ALA A 90 -1.92 -2.36 3.83
N VAL A 91 -1.01 -1.77 3.06
CA VAL A 91 -0.47 -0.44 3.31
C VAL A 91 -1.09 0.52 2.29
N HIS A 92 -1.90 1.44 2.78
CA HIS A 92 -2.65 2.40 1.98
C HIS A 92 -1.87 3.71 1.87
N VAL A 93 -1.54 4.10 0.64
CA VAL A 93 -0.63 5.20 0.32
C VAL A 93 -1.32 6.20 -0.60
N ILE A 94 -1.01 7.48 -0.46
CA ILE A 94 -1.34 8.51 -1.47
C ILE A 94 -0.12 8.72 -2.35
N THR A 95 -0.26 8.51 -3.66
CA THR A 95 0.83 8.71 -4.62
C THR A 95 0.42 9.66 -5.74
N ARG A 96 1.38 10.20 -6.49
CA ARG A 96 1.10 11.00 -7.69
C ARG A 96 0.78 10.08 -8.85
N SER A 97 -0.30 10.39 -9.57
CA SER A 97 -0.63 9.68 -10.80
C SER A 97 0.48 9.88 -11.84
N ARG A 98 0.91 8.77 -12.47
CA ARG A 98 1.92 8.81 -13.54
C ARG A 98 1.43 9.54 -14.78
N LYS A 99 0.13 9.40 -15.09
CA LYS A 99 -0.49 10.04 -16.25
C LYS A 99 -0.77 11.52 -15.98
N HIS A 100 -1.06 11.87 -14.73
CA HIS A 100 -1.42 13.21 -14.30
C HIS A 100 -0.68 13.57 -13.00
N PRO A 101 0.57 14.08 -13.07
CA PRO A 101 1.41 14.31 -11.89
C PRO A 101 0.84 15.29 -10.86
N SER A 102 -0.11 16.13 -11.26
CA SER A 102 -0.85 17.03 -10.36
C SER A 102 -1.93 16.34 -9.53
N GLN A 103 -2.31 15.12 -9.90
CA GLN A 103 -3.37 14.35 -9.24
C GLN A 103 -2.76 13.40 -8.21
N LEU A 104 -3.21 13.55 -6.96
CA LEU A 104 -2.97 12.57 -5.90
C LEU A 104 -4.03 11.47 -6.01
N VAL A 105 -3.58 10.22 -5.99
CA VAL A 105 -4.43 9.04 -6.11
C VAL A 105 -4.11 8.05 -4.98
N PRO A 106 -5.12 7.43 -4.36
CA PRO A 106 -4.91 6.31 -3.46
C PRO A 106 -4.27 5.12 -4.19
N CYS A 107 -3.36 4.44 -3.51
CA CYS A 107 -2.68 3.24 -3.95
C CYS A 107 -2.59 2.27 -2.76
N GLU A 108 -2.66 0.98 -3.03
CA GLU A 108 -2.61 -0.07 -2.01
C GLU A 108 -1.44 -1.01 -2.30
N TYR A 109 -0.62 -1.26 -1.29
CA TYR A 109 0.42 -2.29 -1.30
C TYR A 109 -0.05 -3.45 -0.44
N LEU A 110 -0.26 -4.60 -1.07
CA LEU A 110 -0.71 -5.82 -0.40
C LEU A 110 0.49 -6.71 -0.08
N PHE A 111 0.82 -6.83 1.19
CA PHE A 111 1.88 -7.71 1.68
C PHE A 111 1.28 -9.01 2.24
N GLY A 112 2.03 -10.09 2.10
CA GLY A 112 1.68 -11.42 2.59
C GLY A 112 2.81 -12.08 3.36
N HIS A 113 2.47 -12.81 4.41
CA HIS A 113 3.39 -13.66 5.17
C HIS A 113 2.71 -14.95 5.60
N LYS A 114 3.50 -16.02 5.80
CA LYS A 114 2.97 -17.33 6.24
C LYS A 114 2.60 -17.33 7.72
N ASP A 115 3.32 -16.57 8.53
CA ASP A 115 3.07 -16.44 9.96
C ASP A 115 2.21 -15.19 10.24
N PRO A 116 1.04 -15.34 10.90
CA PRO A 116 0.15 -14.23 11.21
C PRO A 116 0.76 -13.24 12.20
N GLU A 117 1.58 -13.70 13.14
CA GLU A 117 2.16 -12.84 14.17
C GLU A 117 3.15 -11.84 13.56
N THR A 118 3.89 -12.26 12.54
CA THR A 118 4.73 -11.37 11.72
C THR A 118 3.89 -10.25 11.07
N CYS A 119 2.74 -10.58 10.47
CA CYS A 119 1.84 -9.57 9.90
C CYS A 119 1.32 -8.61 10.97
N LYS A 120 0.87 -9.11 12.12
CA LYS A 120 0.38 -8.28 13.24
C LYS A 120 1.47 -7.35 13.76
N SER A 121 2.65 -7.87 14.05
CA SER A 121 3.81 -7.11 14.53
C SER A 121 4.18 -5.98 13.55
N LEU A 122 4.21 -6.27 12.25
CA LEU A 122 4.47 -5.26 11.22
C LEU A 122 3.37 -4.19 11.15
N VAL A 123 2.09 -4.59 11.23
CA VAL A 123 0.96 -3.65 11.23
C VAL A 123 1.01 -2.75 12.46
N GLU A 124 1.29 -3.30 13.64
CA GLU A 124 1.42 -2.54 14.90
C GLU A 124 2.59 -1.57 14.84
N HIS A 125 3.76 -2.03 14.38
CA HIS A 125 4.95 -1.19 14.23
C HIS A 125 4.71 -0.06 13.23
N LEU A 126 4.19 -0.36 12.03
CA LEU A 126 3.86 0.66 11.03
C LEU A 126 2.83 1.66 11.58
N SER A 127 1.78 1.18 12.23
CA SER A 127 0.76 2.04 12.83
C SER A 127 1.37 2.98 13.88
N ALA A 128 2.30 2.51 14.71
CA ALA A 128 3.01 3.34 15.67
C ALA A 128 3.87 4.40 14.97
N CYS A 129 4.61 4.05 13.92
CA CYS A 129 5.41 5.01 13.13
C CYS A 129 4.52 6.12 12.55
N ILE A 130 3.45 5.76 11.85
CA ILE A 130 2.61 6.75 11.16
C ILE A 130 1.78 7.57 12.16
N ASN A 131 1.46 7.05 13.34
CA ASN A 131 0.77 7.82 14.40
C ASN A 131 1.71 8.80 15.13
N ASN A 132 3.02 8.58 15.06
CA ASN A 132 4.06 9.44 15.64
C ASN A 132 4.60 10.51 14.67
N GLU A 133 4.17 10.48 13.40
CA GLU A 133 4.46 11.52 12.42
C GLU A 133 3.94 12.89 12.89
N GLN A 134 4.84 13.86 13.01
CA GLN A 134 4.54 15.17 13.62
C GLN A 134 3.53 15.97 12.79
N ASP A 135 3.58 15.83 11.46
CA ASP A 135 2.74 16.58 10.53
C ASP A 135 1.36 15.93 10.32
N ARG A 136 1.08 14.79 10.97
CA ARG A 136 -0.18 14.07 10.77
C ARG A 136 -1.31 14.67 11.62
N PRO A 137 -2.38 15.19 11.00
CA PRO A 137 -3.50 15.74 11.76
C PRO A 137 -4.29 14.63 12.46
N LYS A 138 -4.54 14.80 13.76
CA LYS A 138 -5.39 13.88 14.55
C LYS A 138 -6.87 14.27 14.56
N ASN A 139 -7.13 15.56 14.38
CA ASN A 139 -8.47 16.12 14.37
C ASN A 139 -8.56 17.20 13.30
N LEU A 140 -9.65 17.18 12.52
CA LEU A 140 -9.94 18.19 11.52
C LEU A 140 -11.38 18.68 11.67
N MET A 141 -11.57 20.00 11.55
CA MET A 141 -12.90 20.59 11.40
C MET A 141 -13.20 20.73 9.91
N VAL A 142 -14.32 20.16 9.45
CA VAL A 142 -14.64 20.14 8.02
C VAL A 142 -15.94 20.88 7.76
N PHE A 143 -15.84 22.00 7.05
CA PHE A 143 -16.99 22.77 6.58
C PHE A 143 -17.42 22.32 5.20
N VAL A 144 -18.63 21.79 5.08
CA VAL A 144 -19.20 21.34 3.81
C VAL A 144 -20.35 22.26 3.42
N HIS A 145 -20.17 23.03 2.35
CA HIS A 145 -21.26 23.82 1.79
C HIS A 145 -22.18 22.92 0.94
N PRO A 146 -23.46 22.72 1.31
CA PRO A 146 -24.31 21.71 0.66
C PRO A 146 -24.50 21.96 -0.84
N LEU A 147 -24.54 23.24 -1.25
CA LEU A 147 -24.78 23.62 -2.66
C LEU A 147 -23.52 23.64 -3.55
N CYS A 148 -22.32 23.37 -3.00
CA CYS A 148 -21.10 23.43 -3.80
C CYS A 148 -21.04 22.31 -4.87
N GLY A 149 -20.18 22.46 -5.88
CA GLY A 149 -19.93 21.39 -6.86
C GLY A 149 -21.16 20.98 -7.68
N LYS A 150 -22.05 21.95 -7.98
CA LYS A 150 -23.36 21.76 -8.61
C LYS A 150 -24.37 21.04 -7.69
N GLY A 151 -24.47 21.45 -6.43
CA GLY A 151 -25.42 20.87 -5.47
C GLY A 151 -25.03 19.48 -4.95
N ARG A 152 -23.74 19.13 -5.00
CA ARG A 152 -23.24 17.79 -4.63
C ARG A 152 -22.36 17.82 -3.38
N GLY A 153 -22.33 18.91 -2.63
CA GLY A 153 -21.43 19.09 -1.48
C GLY A 153 -21.53 17.94 -0.48
N CYS A 154 -22.75 17.60 -0.05
CA CYS A 154 -22.97 16.49 0.90
C CYS A 154 -22.56 15.13 0.32
N LYS A 155 -22.94 14.83 -0.93
CA LYS A 155 -22.59 13.56 -1.59
C LYS A 155 -21.09 13.39 -1.79
N ASN A 156 -20.41 14.46 -2.17
CA ASN A 156 -18.95 14.45 -2.30
C ASN A 156 -18.30 14.17 -0.95
N TRP A 157 -18.83 14.78 0.12
CA TRP A 157 -18.34 14.55 1.46
C TRP A 157 -18.57 13.11 1.94
N GLU A 158 -19.76 12.54 1.72
CA GLU A 158 -20.06 11.12 2.01
C GLU A 158 -19.09 10.17 1.32
N MET A 159 -18.62 10.52 0.12
CA MET A 159 -17.63 9.72 -0.61
C MET A 159 -16.21 9.81 -0.02
N VAL A 160 -15.83 10.94 0.58
CA VAL A 160 -14.46 11.14 1.10
C VAL A 160 -14.34 10.93 2.62
N ALA A 161 -15.44 11.06 3.37
CA ALA A 161 -15.45 10.87 4.82
C ALA A 161 -14.81 9.54 5.27
N PRO A 162 -15.09 8.39 4.61
CA PRO A 162 -14.47 7.12 4.99
C PRO A 162 -12.94 7.10 4.88
N LEU A 163 -12.33 7.98 4.06
CA LEU A 163 -10.87 8.09 3.98
C LEU A 163 -10.28 8.67 5.27
N PHE A 164 -10.97 9.62 5.91
CA PHE A 164 -10.55 10.19 7.18
C PHE A 164 -10.70 9.18 8.31
N ASP A 165 -11.79 8.42 8.32
CA ASP A 165 -12.03 7.36 9.31
C ASP A 165 -10.96 6.27 9.20
N ARG A 166 -10.69 5.79 7.98
CA ARG A 166 -9.61 4.83 7.72
C ARG A 166 -8.24 5.39 8.13
N ALA A 167 -8.02 6.69 7.92
CA ALA A 167 -6.81 7.36 8.35
C ALA A 167 -6.76 7.70 9.85
N ASN A 168 -7.74 7.23 10.64
CA ASN A 168 -7.84 7.52 12.07
C ASN A 168 -7.79 9.02 12.39
N VAL A 169 -8.39 9.84 11.53
CA VAL A 169 -8.51 11.30 11.69
C VAL A 169 -9.93 11.64 12.13
N ASN A 170 -10.07 12.17 13.34
CA ASN A 170 -11.38 12.57 13.85
C ASN A 170 -11.87 13.81 13.10
N THR A 171 -13.03 13.71 12.46
CA THR A 171 -13.65 14.85 11.79
C THR A 171 -14.83 15.36 12.60
N LYS A 172 -14.82 16.66 12.92
CA LYS A 172 -15.99 17.36 13.49
C LYS A 172 -16.65 18.15 12.38
N ARG A 173 -17.97 17.99 12.25
CA ARG A 173 -18.82 18.75 11.36
C ARG A 173 -19.50 19.89 12.13
#